data_AF-A0AAD8DRE6-F1
#
_entry.id   AF-A0AAD8DRE6-F1
#
_cell.length_a   1.000
_cell.length_b   1.000
_cell.length_c   1.000
_cell.angle_alpha   90.00
_cell.angle_beta   90.00
_cell.angle_gamma   90.00
#
_symmetry.space_group_name_H-M   'P 1'
#
loop_
_entity.id
_entity.type
_entity.pdbx_description
1 polymer ?
#
loop_
_entity_poly.entity_id
_entity_poly.type
_entity_poly.pdbx_seq_one_letter_code
_entity_poly.pdbx_strand_id
1 'polypeptide(L)'
;MWRYKSADWDEMRHFFASYPWQQVCFSSEDPSSCADAISDVVRQAMEYYNPYSDVPVGGSAHPWFNADCAEAEKRKHSAFLAWADARNRKAPDLSSKKRAFNHAAKSYKKALRRVRFDRITHIGKKLSAQPSGSRAFWFLAKSVEANFCRPTLPPLVKPDGTLAHTAREKASLFASLFAHNSRLDTSSATPPSLPHCDSSMSEVRIRNKEVLRALCRLDVNKASGPVGVPAIVLKACAPELIRDNSRGEPASLRADGGRAHSAPAGRGRLHAGPAGRGRPVCRVR
;
A
#
# COMPACT_ATOMS: atom_id res chain seq x y z
N MET A 1 0.89 -3.84 -9.31
CA MET A 1 2.20 -3.82 -8.61
C MET A 1 3.30 -3.58 -9.63
N TRP A 2 4.20 -2.63 -9.37
CA TRP A 2 5.33 -2.27 -10.23
C TRP A 2 6.39 -3.39 -10.31
N ARG A 3 6.98 -3.58 -11.50
CA ARG A 3 8.03 -4.58 -11.79
C ARG A 3 9.38 -3.90 -12.05
N TYR A 4 9.97 -3.33 -11.00
CA TYR A 4 11.23 -2.58 -11.08
C TYR A 4 12.43 -3.33 -11.69
N LYS A 5 12.43 -4.67 -11.67
CA LYS A 5 13.47 -5.49 -12.31
C LYS A 5 13.42 -5.45 -13.84
N SER A 6 12.29 -5.06 -14.40
CA SER A 6 12.03 -4.97 -15.84
C SER A 6 11.77 -3.53 -16.28
N ALA A 7 12.05 -2.56 -15.40
CA ALA A 7 11.89 -1.14 -15.73
C ALA A 7 12.98 -0.67 -16.69
N ASP A 8 12.59 0.18 -17.62
CA ASP A 8 13.51 0.85 -18.53
C ASP A 8 14.12 2.08 -17.84
N TRP A 9 15.17 1.81 -17.05
CA TRP A 9 15.83 2.85 -16.28
C TRP A 9 16.61 3.84 -17.15
N ASP A 10 17.09 3.41 -18.32
CA ASP A 10 17.85 4.27 -19.21
C ASP A 10 16.95 5.32 -19.84
N GLU A 11 15.82 4.93 -20.42
CA GLU A 11 14.85 5.89 -20.99
C GLU A 11 14.26 6.80 -19.90
N MET A 12 13.98 6.27 -18.71
CA MET A 12 13.48 7.10 -17.60
C MET A 12 14.50 8.14 -17.14
N ARG A 13 15.80 7.79 -17.11
CA ARG A 13 16.87 8.76 -16.82
C ARG A 13 16.99 9.81 -17.93
N HIS A 14 16.94 9.40 -19.20
CA HIS A 14 16.98 10.35 -20.32
C HIS A 14 15.79 11.33 -20.27
N PHE A 15 14.59 10.82 -19.98
CA PHE A 15 13.42 11.64 -19.75
C PHE A 15 13.67 12.69 -18.66
N PHE A 16 14.10 12.27 -17.46
CA PHE A 16 14.35 13.22 -16.37
C PHE A 16 15.50 14.20 -16.66
N ALA A 17 16.53 13.79 -17.40
CA ALA A 17 17.63 14.68 -17.77
C ALA A 17 17.23 15.76 -18.78
N SER A 18 16.15 15.53 -19.54
CA SER A 18 15.63 16.47 -20.56
C SER A 18 14.39 17.23 -20.12
N TYR A 19 13.83 16.89 -18.95
CA TYR A 19 12.57 17.46 -18.47
C TYR A 19 12.75 18.90 -17.97
N PRO A 20 11.86 19.85 -18.31
CA PRO A 20 11.96 21.25 -17.91
C PRO A 20 11.53 21.47 -16.44
N TRP A 21 12.34 20.98 -15.49
CA TRP A 21 12.03 21.00 -14.06
C TRP A 21 11.74 22.40 -13.53
N GLN A 22 12.56 23.38 -13.89
CA GLN A 22 12.43 24.74 -13.36
C GLN A 22 11.09 25.38 -13.75
N GLN A 23 10.67 25.21 -15.00
CA GLN A 23 9.46 25.83 -15.52
C GLN A 23 8.19 25.13 -15.02
N VAL A 24 8.24 23.81 -14.83
CA VAL A 24 7.03 23.02 -14.51
C VAL A 24 6.89 22.74 -13.02
N CYS A 25 7.98 22.41 -12.33
CA CYS A 25 7.95 21.97 -10.94
C CYS A 25 8.33 23.06 -9.94
N PHE A 26 9.00 24.13 -10.38
CA PHE A 26 9.45 25.24 -9.53
C PHE A 26 8.86 26.60 -9.94
N SER A 27 7.67 26.57 -10.53
CA SER A 27 6.93 27.77 -10.94
C SER A 27 6.16 28.44 -9.80
N SER A 28 6.06 27.81 -8.63
CA SER A 28 5.40 28.32 -7.43
C SER A 28 6.42 28.64 -6.33
N GLU A 29 6.15 29.65 -5.51
CA GLU A 29 6.91 29.92 -4.28
C GLU A 29 6.50 28.98 -3.13
N ASP A 30 5.34 28.31 -3.22
CA ASP A 30 4.90 27.34 -2.23
C ASP A 30 5.65 26.00 -2.38
N PRO A 31 6.45 25.59 -1.38
CA PRO A 31 7.20 24.34 -1.43
C PRO A 31 6.32 23.09 -1.56
N SER A 32 5.09 23.13 -1.03
CA SER A 32 4.18 21.98 -1.08
C SER A 32 3.71 21.72 -2.51
N SER A 33 3.28 22.78 -3.19
CA SER A 33 2.91 22.76 -4.61
C SER A 33 4.06 22.25 -5.50
N CYS A 34 5.29 22.70 -5.23
CA CYS A 34 6.47 22.23 -5.97
C CYS A 34 6.72 20.73 -5.72
N ALA A 35 6.59 20.26 -4.48
CA ALA A 35 6.76 18.84 -4.15
C ALA A 35 5.71 17.94 -4.82
N ASP A 36 4.46 18.41 -4.89
CA ASP A 36 3.37 17.71 -5.58
C ASP A 36 3.65 17.64 -7.10
N ALA A 37 4.08 18.74 -7.72
CA ALA A 37 4.44 18.77 -9.13
C ALA A 37 5.59 17.82 -9.46
N ILE A 38 6.67 17.81 -8.66
CA ILE A 38 7.77 16.84 -8.83
C ILE A 38 7.24 15.40 -8.74
N SER A 39 6.38 15.15 -7.75
CA SER A 39 5.85 13.81 -7.50
C SER A 39 4.96 13.31 -8.64
N ASP A 40 4.17 14.19 -9.24
CA ASP A 40 3.35 13.87 -10.40
C ASP A 40 4.19 13.55 -11.64
N VAL A 41 5.26 14.31 -11.90
CA VAL A 41 6.18 14.03 -13.01
C VAL A 41 6.88 12.69 -12.81
N VAL A 42 7.35 12.40 -11.59
CA VAL A 42 7.99 11.11 -11.27
C VAL A 42 6.99 9.96 -11.43
N ARG A 43 5.75 10.12 -10.97
CA ARG A 43 4.71 9.10 -11.13
C ARG A 43 4.36 8.87 -12.60
N GLN A 44 4.26 9.94 -13.38
CA GLN A 44 4.02 9.84 -14.82
C GLN A 44 5.14 9.06 -15.51
N ALA A 45 6.41 9.37 -15.21
CA ALA A 45 7.54 8.63 -15.74
C ALA A 45 7.48 7.14 -15.36
N MET A 46 7.10 6.83 -14.11
CA MET A 46 6.91 5.43 -13.70
C MET A 46 5.84 4.72 -14.53
N GLU A 47 4.73 5.39 -14.86
CA GLU A 47 3.67 4.81 -15.69
C GLU A 47 4.14 4.46 -17.12
N TYR A 48 5.06 5.25 -17.69
CA TYR A 48 5.61 5.01 -19.03
C TYR A 48 6.75 3.99 -19.05
N TYR A 49 7.67 4.03 -18.09
CA TYR A 49 8.94 3.30 -18.16
C TYR A 49 9.01 2.08 -17.24
N ASN A 50 8.04 1.89 -16.33
CA ASN A 50 8.03 0.76 -15.42
C ASN A 50 6.83 -0.16 -15.69
N PRO A 51 7.06 -1.43 -16.09
CA PRO A 51 5.97 -2.36 -16.27
C PRO A 51 5.22 -2.56 -14.95
N TYR A 52 3.90 -2.52 -14.97
CA TYR A 52 3.07 -2.92 -13.84
C TYR A 52 2.27 -4.17 -14.20
N SER A 53 1.96 -4.98 -13.18
CA SER A 53 1.03 -6.09 -13.34
C SER A 53 -0.01 -6.06 -12.25
N ASP A 54 -1.25 -6.31 -12.63
CA ASP A 54 -2.32 -6.58 -11.68
C ASP A 54 -2.02 -7.91 -10.98
N VAL A 55 -1.98 -7.85 -9.65
CA VAL A 55 -1.95 -9.07 -8.85
C VAL A 55 -3.41 -9.42 -8.63
N PRO A 56 -3.91 -10.57 -9.12
CA PRO A 56 -5.28 -10.97 -8.87
C PRO A 56 -5.53 -10.95 -7.36
N VAL A 57 -6.58 -10.23 -6.94
CA VAL A 57 -7.01 -10.18 -5.53
C VAL A 57 -7.67 -11.50 -5.10
N GLY A 58 -7.84 -12.45 -6.02
CA GLY A 58 -8.24 -13.82 -5.76
C GLY A 58 -7.03 -14.71 -5.52
N GLY A 59 -6.98 -15.34 -4.34
CA GLY A 59 -5.89 -16.22 -3.94
C GLY A 59 -5.52 -17.21 -5.04
N SER A 60 -4.23 -17.22 -5.40
CA SER A 60 -3.63 -18.31 -6.17
C SER A 60 -4.21 -19.63 -5.67
N ALA A 61 -4.62 -20.50 -6.61
CA ALA A 61 -4.86 -21.91 -6.34
C ALA A 61 -3.79 -22.37 -5.34
N HIS A 62 -4.23 -22.99 -4.24
CA HIS A 62 -3.40 -23.30 -3.08
C HIS A 62 -1.99 -23.70 -3.57
N PRO A 63 -0.92 -22.92 -3.32
CA PRO A 63 0.37 -23.13 -3.98
C PRO A 63 1.01 -24.50 -3.70
N TRP A 64 0.44 -25.24 -2.74
CA TRP A 64 0.83 -26.58 -2.38
C TRP A 64 0.05 -27.66 -3.16
N PHE A 65 -1.12 -27.39 -3.76
CA PHE A 65 -1.88 -28.40 -4.52
C PHE A 65 -1.18 -28.71 -5.85
N ASN A 66 -0.57 -29.89 -5.93
CA ASN A 66 0.26 -30.32 -7.06
C ASN A 66 -0.49 -31.26 -8.02
N ALA A 67 0.15 -31.58 -9.16
CA ALA A 67 -0.41 -32.47 -10.18
C ALA A 67 -0.80 -33.86 -9.62
N ASP A 68 -0.04 -34.40 -8.66
CA ASP A 68 -0.35 -35.67 -8.01
C ASP A 68 -1.67 -35.62 -7.22
N CYS A 69 -1.93 -34.52 -6.51
CA CYS A 69 -3.20 -34.30 -5.82
C CYS A 69 -4.36 -34.21 -6.82
N ALA A 70 -4.17 -33.45 -7.90
CA ALA A 70 -5.17 -33.28 -8.95
C ALA A 70 -5.52 -34.62 -9.62
N GLU A 71 -4.51 -35.42 -9.92
CA GLU A 71 -4.67 -36.72 -10.55
C GLU A 71 -5.31 -37.75 -9.60
N ALA A 72 -4.92 -37.76 -8.33
CA ALA A 72 -5.56 -38.61 -7.32
C ALA A 72 -7.04 -38.20 -7.08
N GLU A 73 -7.35 -36.91 -7.17
CA GLU A 73 -8.73 -36.41 -7.12
C GLU A 73 -9.55 -36.85 -8.33
N LYS A 74 -8.99 -36.74 -9.54
CA LYS A 74 -9.63 -37.26 -10.77
C LYS A 74 -9.93 -38.74 -10.68
N ARG A 75 -8.99 -39.55 -10.18
CA ARG A 75 -9.19 -41.00 -9.96
C ARG A 75 -10.25 -41.30 -8.90
N LYS A 76 -10.29 -40.52 -7.83
CA LYS A 76 -11.36 -40.62 -6.81
C LYS A 76 -12.72 -40.30 -7.44
N HIS A 77 -12.79 -39.25 -8.25
CA HIS A 77 -14.02 -38.81 -8.90
C HIS A 77 -14.51 -39.82 -9.94
N SER A 78 -13.64 -40.35 -10.80
CA SER A 78 -14.01 -41.37 -11.79
C SER A 78 -14.48 -42.66 -11.12
N ALA A 79 -13.81 -43.10 -10.05
CA ALA A 79 -14.23 -44.28 -9.28
C ALA A 79 -15.57 -44.05 -8.55
N PHE A 80 -15.83 -42.82 -8.09
CA PHE A 80 -17.13 -42.44 -7.52
C PHE A 80 -18.24 -42.52 -8.56
N LEU A 81 -18.04 -41.95 -9.76
CA LEU A 81 -19.02 -42.01 -10.84
C LEU A 81 -19.32 -43.46 -11.25
N ALA A 82 -18.28 -44.29 -11.40
CA ALA A 82 -18.43 -45.71 -11.73
C ALA A 82 -19.19 -46.48 -10.64
N TRP A 83 -18.95 -46.19 -9.36
CA TRP A 83 -19.69 -46.78 -8.25
C TRP A 83 -21.14 -46.28 -8.17
N ALA A 84 -21.37 -44.99 -8.41
CA ALA A 84 -22.70 -44.39 -8.39
C ALA A 84 -23.58 -44.94 -9.54
N ASP A 85 -23.01 -45.10 -10.73
CA ASP A 85 -23.69 -45.71 -11.88
C ASP A 85 -24.03 -47.19 -11.62
N ALA A 86 -23.06 -47.98 -11.14
CA ALA A 86 -23.28 -49.38 -10.76
C ALA A 86 -24.36 -49.53 -9.68
N ARG A 87 -24.45 -48.58 -8.74
CA ARG A 87 -25.49 -48.54 -7.71
C ARG A 87 -26.86 -48.27 -8.32
N ASN A 88 -26.96 -47.32 -9.25
CA ASN A 88 -28.22 -46.98 -9.91
C ASN A 88 -28.73 -48.13 -10.79
N ARG A 89 -27.82 -48.83 -11.47
CA ARG A 89 -28.15 -49.97 -12.35
C ARG A 89 -28.29 -51.31 -11.63
N LYS A 90 -28.12 -51.35 -10.31
CA LYS A 90 -28.08 -52.59 -9.49
C LYS A 90 -27.13 -53.64 -10.08
N ALA A 91 -25.96 -53.19 -10.54
CA ALA A 91 -24.99 -54.06 -11.20
C ALA A 91 -24.43 -55.12 -10.23
N PRO A 92 -24.14 -56.35 -10.72
CA PRO A 92 -23.64 -57.44 -9.89
C PRO A 92 -22.24 -57.18 -9.32
N ASP A 93 -21.47 -56.25 -9.91
CA ASP A 93 -20.11 -55.90 -9.51
C ASP A 93 -20.03 -54.71 -8.53
N LEU A 94 -21.16 -54.28 -7.95
CA LEU A 94 -21.27 -53.12 -7.06
C LEU A 94 -20.23 -53.11 -5.92
N SER A 95 -19.98 -54.26 -5.31
CA SER A 95 -19.01 -54.41 -4.22
C SER A 95 -17.57 -54.12 -4.67
N SER A 96 -17.22 -54.57 -5.89
CA SER A 96 -15.90 -54.32 -6.50
C SER A 96 -15.71 -52.82 -6.80
N LYS A 97 -16.71 -52.17 -7.39
CA LYS A 97 -16.68 -50.73 -7.69
C LYS A 97 -16.62 -49.88 -6.41
N LYS A 98 -17.34 -50.27 -5.35
CA LYS A 98 -17.25 -49.62 -4.02
C LYS A 98 -15.84 -49.75 -3.43
N ARG A 99 -15.21 -50.93 -3.56
CA ARG A 99 -13.82 -51.16 -3.10
C ARG A 99 -12.83 -50.29 -3.87
N ALA A 100 -13.00 -50.17 -5.20
CA ALA A 100 -12.17 -49.31 -6.04
C ALA A 100 -12.29 -47.82 -5.64
N PHE A 101 -13.52 -47.32 -5.40
CA PHE A 101 -13.74 -45.97 -4.89
C PHE A 101 -13.06 -45.76 -3.53
N ASN A 102 -13.24 -46.67 -2.58
CA ASN A 102 -12.61 -46.58 -1.26
C ASN A 102 -11.07 -46.57 -1.35
N HIS A 103 -10.49 -47.36 -2.26
CA HIS A 103 -9.06 -47.36 -2.50
C HIS A 103 -8.60 -46.01 -3.08
N ALA A 104 -9.29 -45.49 -4.09
CA ALA A 104 -8.99 -44.18 -4.68
C ALA A 104 -9.12 -43.03 -3.67
N ALA A 105 -10.14 -43.07 -2.80
CA ALA A 105 -10.34 -42.09 -1.73
C ALA A 105 -9.22 -42.13 -0.68
N LYS A 106 -8.76 -43.33 -0.27
CA LYS A 106 -7.60 -43.49 0.63
C LYS A 106 -6.32 -42.98 -0.03
N SER A 107 -6.13 -43.26 -1.32
CA SER A 107 -4.98 -42.78 -2.10
C SER A 107 -4.95 -41.25 -2.18
N TYR A 108 -6.07 -40.62 -2.51
CA TYR A 108 -6.21 -39.15 -2.49
C TYR A 108 -5.89 -38.56 -1.11
N LYS A 109 -6.43 -39.13 -0.02
CA LYS A 109 -6.12 -38.67 1.35
C LYS A 109 -4.63 -38.83 1.70
N LYS A 110 -3.94 -39.83 1.13
CA LYS A 110 -2.48 -40.02 1.31
C LYS A 110 -1.70 -38.96 0.54
N ALA A 111 -2.04 -38.71 -0.72
CA ALA A 111 -1.42 -37.67 -1.54
C ALA A 111 -1.55 -36.28 -0.88
N LEU A 112 -2.76 -35.94 -0.43
CA LEU A 112 -3.03 -34.67 0.25
C LEU A 112 -2.22 -34.51 1.54
N ARG A 113 -2.11 -35.59 2.35
CA ARG A 113 -1.30 -35.57 3.58
C ARG A 113 0.18 -35.36 3.30
N ARG A 114 0.73 -36.05 2.29
CA ARG A 114 2.14 -35.93 1.89
C ARG A 114 2.45 -34.49 1.50
N VAL A 115 1.65 -33.94 0.59
CA VAL A 115 1.85 -32.59 0.08
C VAL A 115 1.72 -31.51 1.16
N ARG A 116 0.76 -31.68 2.09
CA ARG A 116 0.66 -30.81 3.28
C ARG A 116 1.89 -30.90 4.17
N PHE A 117 2.37 -32.11 4.44
CA PHE A 117 3.57 -32.32 5.24
C PHE A 117 4.79 -31.67 4.58
N ASP A 118 5.02 -31.94 3.30
CA ASP A 118 6.15 -31.37 2.54
C ASP A 118 6.11 -29.84 2.56
N ARG A 119 4.91 -29.24 2.45
CA ARG A 119 4.72 -27.79 2.57
C ARG A 119 5.10 -27.27 3.94
N ILE A 120 4.64 -27.91 5.02
CA ILE A 120 4.97 -27.53 6.40
C ILE A 120 6.48 -27.65 6.63
N THR A 121 7.10 -28.75 6.20
CA THR A 121 8.54 -28.96 6.31
C THR A 121 9.32 -27.91 5.52
N HIS A 122 8.88 -27.56 4.31
CA HIS A 122 9.52 -26.53 3.50
C HIS A 122 9.41 -25.13 4.14
N ILE A 123 8.25 -24.77 4.67
CA ILE A 123 8.04 -23.52 5.42
C ILE A 123 8.95 -23.50 6.65
N GLY A 124 8.98 -24.58 7.43
CA GLY A 124 9.82 -24.70 8.63
C GLY A 124 11.30 -24.49 8.32
N LYS A 125 11.81 -25.16 7.27
CA LYS A 125 13.19 -24.99 6.79
C LYS A 125 13.48 -23.56 6.35
N LYS A 126 12.54 -22.89 5.66
CA LYS A 126 12.70 -21.48 5.27
C LYS A 126 12.73 -20.56 6.48
N LEU A 127 11.85 -20.77 7.45
CA LEU A 127 11.82 -19.96 8.68
C LEU A 127 13.10 -20.14 9.50
N SER A 128 13.60 -21.37 9.64
CA SER A 128 14.84 -21.65 10.37
C SER A 128 16.09 -21.10 9.67
N ALA A 129 16.05 -20.96 8.35
CA ALA A 129 17.17 -20.41 7.57
C ALA A 129 17.23 -18.87 7.60
N GLN A 130 16.17 -18.19 8.03
CA GLN A 130 16.16 -16.72 8.13
C GLN A 130 16.64 -16.28 9.52
N PRO A 131 17.43 -15.20 9.63
CA PRO A 131 17.77 -14.62 10.92
C PRO A 131 16.50 -14.20 11.67
N SER A 132 16.45 -14.54 12.97
CA SER A 132 15.37 -14.14 13.88
C SER A 132 15.20 -12.62 13.83
N GLY A 133 13.95 -12.17 13.63
CA GLY A 133 13.63 -10.75 13.56
C GLY A 133 13.76 -10.10 12.17
N SER A 134 14.29 -10.81 11.16
CA SER A 134 14.39 -10.26 9.80
C SER A 134 13.02 -10.01 9.16
N ARG A 135 12.95 -9.05 8.24
CA ARG A 135 11.71 -8.77 7.48
C ARG A 135 11.23 -9.99 6.70
N ALA A 136 12.15 -10.75 6.11
CA ALA A 136 11.83 -11.94 5.35
C ALA A 136 11.21 -13.04 6.26
N PHE A 137 11.75 -13.21 7.47
CA PHE A 137 11.16 -14.07 8.49
C PHE A 137 9.72 -13.65 8.82
N TRP A 138 9.52 -12.39 9.22
CA TRP A 138 8.19 -11.91 9.63
C TRP A 138 7.18 -11.92 8.48
N PHE A 139 7.61 -11.62 7.26
CA PHE A 139 6.76 -11.72 6.08
C PHE A 139 6.29 -13.17 5.86
N LEU A 140 7.21 -14.13 5.89
CA LEU A 140 6.88 -15.55 5.73
C LEU A 140 6.00 -16.05 6.88
N ALA A 141 6.34 -15.76 8.13
CA ALA A 141 5.55 -16.14 9.31
C ALA A 141 4.12 -15.61 9.22
N LYS A 142 3.95 -14.32 8.89
CA LYS A 142 2.64 -13.69 8.69
C LYS A 142 1.83 -14.33 7.56
N SER A 143 2.50 -14.68 6.46
CA SER A 143 1.83 -15.34 5.32
C SER A 143 1.30 -16.74 5.65
N VAL A 144 1.92 -17.42 6.62
CA VAL A 144 1.58 -18.79 7.02
C VAL A 144 0.49 -18.80 8.08
N GLU A 145 0.58 -17.91 9.07
CA GLU A 145 -0.36 -17.94 10.19
C GLU A 145 -1.75 -17.42 9.82
N ALA A 146 -1.93 -16.62 8.76
CA ALA A 146 -3.18 -15.96 8.35
C ALA A 146 -3.91 -15.13 9.47
N ASN A 147 -3.48 -15.26 10.73
CA ASN A 147 -4.06 -14.72 11.94
C ASN A 147 -3.61 -13.29 12.22
N PHE A 148 -2.40 -12.90 11.79
CA PHE A 148 -1.90 -11.52 11.94
C PHE A 148 -2.60 -10.52 11.02
N CYS A 149 -3.41 -10.98 10.07
CA CYS A 149 -4.17 -10.12 9.15
C CYS A 149 -5.59 -9.84 9.64
N ARG A 150 -6.00 -10.39 10.80
CA ARG A 150 -7.26 -10.01 11.43
C ARG A 150 -7.06 -8.68 12.14
N PRO A 151 -7.95 -7.69 11.94
CA PRO A 151 -7.88 -6.46 12.71
C PRO A 151 -7.98 -6.81 14.20
N THR A 152 -6.90 -6.60 14.95
CA THR A 152 -6.84 -6.81 16.40
C THR A 152 -7.75 -5.84 17.15
N LEU A 153 -8.05 -4.70 16.52
CA LEU A 153 -8.96 -3.71 17.06
C LEU A 153 -10.42 -4.08 16.75
N PRO A 154 -11.31 -4.16 17.75
CA PRO A 154 -12.74 -4.30 17.52
C PRO A 154 -13.30 -3.11 16.71
N PRO A 155 -14.51 -3.21 16.14
CA PRO A 155 -15.18 -2.06 15.56
C PRO A 155 -15.24 -0.90 16.55
N LEU A 156 -14.98 0.32 16.07
CA LEU A 156 -15.04 1.53 16.91
C LEU A 156 -16.36 2.26 16.66
N VAL A 157 -16.92 2.88 17.69
CA VAL A 157 -18.13 3.70 17.56
C VAL A 157 -17.74 5.08 17.03
N LYS A 158 -18.35 5.49 15.92
CA LYS A 158 -18.21 6.83 15.34
C LYS A 158 -19.11 7.82 16.09
N PRO A 159 -18.86 9.14 15.99
CA PRO A 159 -19.69 10.16 16.66
C PRO A 159 -21.15 10.16 16.21
N ASP A 160 -21.44 9.65 15.00
CA ASP A 160 -22.79 9.50 14.46
C ASP A 160 -23.52 8.23 14.97
N GLY A 161 -22.89 7.46 15.87
CA GLY A 161 -23.42 6.21 16.41
C GLY A 161 -23.20 4.97 15.53
N THR A 162 -22.62 5.12 14.34
CA THR A 162 -22.30 3.99 13.45
C THR A 162 -20.97 3.33 13.81
N LEU A 163 -20.72 2.13 13.29
CA LEU A 163 -19.48 1.39 13.58
C LEU A 163 -18.45 1.53 12.45
N ALA A 164 -17.19 1.80 12.82
CA ALA A 164 -16.02 1.77 11.96
C ALA A 164 -15.46 0.35 11.92
N HIS A 165 -15.61 -0.33 10.79
CA HIS A 165 -15.17 -1.72 10.63
C HIS A 165 -13.82 -1.82 9.90
N THR A 166 -13.58 -0.92 8.97
CA THR A 166 -12.37 -0.95 8.14
C THR A 166 -11.18 -0.33 8.87
N ALA A 167 -9.96 -0.75 8.52
CA ALA A 167 -8.73 -0.17 9.08
C ALA A 167 -8.63 1.34 8.79
N ARG A 168 -9.08 1.77 7.60
CA ARG A 168 -9.09 3.18 7.19
C ARG A 168 -10.00 4.02 8.08
N GLU A 169 -11.25 3.59 8.27
CA GLU A 169 -12.20 4.32 9.12
C GLU A 169 -11.70 4.44 10.56
N LYS A 170 -11.13 3.36 11.12
CA LYS A 170 -10.55 3.36 12.47
C LYS A 170 -9.38 4.33 12.59
N ALA A 171 -8.46 4.33 11.62
CA ALA A 171 -7.32 5.23 11.61
C ALA A 171 -7.75 6.70 11.51
N SER A 172 -8.72 7.01 10.65
CA SER A 172 -9.28 8.36 10.54
C SER A 172 -9.96 8.82 11.83
N LEU A 173 -10.70 7.93 12.50
CA LEU A 173 -11.33 8.24 13.79
C LEU A 173 -10.28 8.59 14.86
N PHE A 174 -9.21 7.81 14.96
CA PHE A 174 -8.10 8.12 15.88
C PHE A 174 -7.41 9.44 15.53
N ALA A 175 -7.12 9.68 14.25
CA ALA A 175 -6.48 10.92 13.82
C ALA A 175 -7.32 12.15 14.24
N SER A 176 -8.63 12.12 14.00
CA SER A 176 -9.55 13.19 14.41
C SER A 176 -9.61 13.34 15.93
N LEU A 177 -9.67 12.24 16.69
CA LEU A 177 -9.73 12.27 18.15
C LEU A 177 -8.43 12.83 18.75
N PHE A 178 -7.27 12.41 18.26
CA PHE A 178 -5.98 12.93 18.71
C PHE A 178 -5.80 14.40 18.32
N ALA A 179 -6.20 14.79 17.11
CA ALA A 179 -6.16 16.19 16.68
C ALA A 179 -7.09 17.08 17.52
N HIS A 180 -8.26 16.57 17.90
CA HIS A 180 -9.18 17.27 18.80
C HIS A 180 -8.58 17.45 20.20
N ASN A 181 -7.96 16.39 20.76
CA ASN A 181 -7.39 16.41 22.10
C ASN A 181 -6.02 17.10 22.18
N SER A 182 -5.36 17.32 21.04
CA SER A 182 -4.06 18.00 20.95
C SER A 182 -4.20 19.49 20.59
N ARG A 183 -5.29 20.13 21.05
CA ARG A 183 -5.50 21.57 20.90
C ARG A 183 -5.06 22.27 22.17
N LEU A 184 -4.06 23.13 22.07
CA LEU A 184 -3.75 24.07 23.14
C LEU A 184 -4.73 25.25 23.02
N ASP A 185 -5.34 25.64 24.14
CA ASP A 185 -6.13 26.86 24.21
C ASP A 185 -5.18 28.06 24.21
N THR A 186 -5.01 28.68 23.04
CA THR A 186 -4.18 29.87 22.87
C THR A 186 -4.99 31.16 23.03
N SER A 187 -6.26 31.10 23.45
CA SER A 187 -7.14 32.28 23.50
C SER A 187 -6.77 33.27 24.61
N SER A 188 -6.08 32.80 25.67
CA SER A 188 -5.72 33.61 26.85
C SER A 188 -4.24 33.52 27.24
N ALA A 189 -3.46 32.69 26.56
CA ALA A 189 -2.04 32.51 26.86
C ALA A 189 -1.21 33.58 26.15
N THR A 190 -0.60 34.49 26.91
CA THR A 190 0.53 35.27 26.41
C THR A 190 1.74 34.34 26.32
N PRO A 191 2.39 34.21 25.13
CA PRO A 191 3.63 33.46 25.05
C PRO A 191 4.63 34.05 26.05
N PRO A 192 5.41 33.21 26.76
CA PRO A 192 6.41 33.70 27.70
C PRO A 192 7.32 34.70 26.98
N SER A 193 7.70 35.78 27.66
CA SER A 193 8.65 36.73 27.11
C SER A 193 10.00 36.03 26.99
N LEU A 194 10.27 35.51 25.79
CA LEU A 194 11.56 34.91 25.48
C LEU A 194 12.62 36.01 25.61
N PRO A 195 13.76 35.75 26.29
CA PRO A 195 14.87 36.69 26.27
C PRO A 195 15.26 36.99 24.82
N HIS A 196 15.64 38.24 24.55
CA HIS A 196 16.09 38.65 23.22
C HIS A 196 17.27 37.77 22.81
N CYS A 197 17.06 36.96 21.78
CA CYS A 197 18.06 36.06 21.25
C CYS A 197 18.68 36.75 20.04
N ASP A 198 19.85 37.35 20.22
CA ASP A 198 20.62 37.99 19.13
C ASP A 198 21.21 36.96 18.15
N SER A 199 21.05 35.67 18.43
CA SER A 199 21.49 34.59 17.55
C SER A 199 20.44 34.34 16.46
N SER A 200 20.65 34.92 15.29
CA SER A 200 19.93 34.52 14.08
C SER A 200 20.49 33.20 13.56
N MET A 201 19.61 32.27 13.20
CA MET A 201 20.03 31.07 12.46
C MET A 201 20.67 31.50 11.14
N SER A 202 21.86 30.97 10.85
CA SER A 202 22.50 31.17 9.56
C SER A 202 21.60 30.68 8.42
N GLU A 203 21.66 31.37 7.29
CA GLU A 203 20.98 30.97 6.05
C GLU A 203 21.21 29.47 5.75
N VAL A 204 20.13 28.70 5.68
CA VAL A 204 20.18 27.27 5.36
C VAL A 204 20.43 27.12 3.86
N ARG A 205 21.63 26.72 3.49
CA ARG A 205 22.00 26.47 2.09
C ARG A 205 22.01 24.97 1.81
N ILE A 206 21.00 24.50 1.08
CA ILE A 206 20.92 23.11 0.62
C ILE A 206 21.79 22.96 -0.63
N ARG A 207 22.83 22.13 -0.57
CA ARG A 207 23.72 21.90 -1.71
C ARG A 207 23.27 20.68 -2.51
N ASN A 208 23.42 20.72 -3.84
CA ASN A 208 23.14 19.58 -4.73
C ASN A 208 23.85 18.28 -4.29
N LYS A 209 25.08 18.39 -3.76
CA LYS A 209 25.83 17.23 -3.24
C LYS A 209 25.16 16.60 -2.00
N GLU A 210 24.49 17.38 -1.18
CA GLU A 210 23.78 16.91 0.01
C GLU A 210 22.48 16.20 -0.39
N VAL A 211 21.74 16.79 -1.34
CA VAL A 211 20.54 16.17 -1.93
C VAL A 211 20.91 14.84 -2.60
N LEU A 212 21.99 14.81 -3.39
CA LEU A 212 22.47 13.58 -4.05
C LEU A 212 22.81 12.51 -3.03
N ARG A 213 23.52 12.90 -1.97
CA ARG A 213 23.86 11.99 -0.87
C ARG A 213 22.60 11.46 -0.18
N ALA A 214 21.59 12.30 0.02
CA ALA A 214 20.32 11.91 0.64
C ALA A 214 19.58 10.89 -0.25
N LEU A 215 19.43 11.16 -1.55
CA LEU A 215 18.79 10.26 -2.51
C LEU A 215 19.53 8.92 -2.62
N CYS A 216 20.86 8.95 -2.71
CA CYS A 216 21.68 7.73 -2.78
C CYS A 216 21.61 6.88 -1.49
N ARG A 217 21.32 7.48 -0.34
CA ARG A 217 21.19 6.79 0.96
C ARG A 217 19.80 6.24 1.22
N LEU A 218 18.83 6.46 0.33
CA LEU A 218 17.49 5.90 0.48
C LEU A 218 17.55 4.36 0.54
N ASP A 219 16.77 3.80 1.47
CA ASP A 219 16.53 2.37 1.56
C ASP A 219 15.40 1.99 0.61
N VAL A 220 15.78 1.34 -0.50
CA VAL A 220 14.88 0.93 -1.58
C VAL A 220 13.82 -0.08 -1.13
N ASN A 221 14.00 -0.71 0.03
CA ASN A 221 13.04 -1.68 0.55
C ASN A 221 11.89 -1.01 1.32
N LYS A 222 12.02 0.26 1.71
CA LYS A 222 10.95 0.95 2.45
C LYS A 222 9.71 1.13 1.58
N ALA A 223 8.55 1.16 2.24
CA ALA A 223 7.28 1.42 1.55
C ALA A 223 7.27 2.85 1.00
N SER A 224 6.61 3.03 -0.16
CA SER A 224 6.31 4.38 -0.65
C SER A 224 5.44 5.12 0.37
N GLY A 225 5.71 6.41 0.52
CA GLY A 225 4.85 7.30 1.30
C GLY A 225 3.47 7.48 0.67
N PRO A 226 2.60 8.32 1.28
CA PRO A 226 1.24 8.59 0.78
C PRO A 226 1.20 9.12 -0.66
N VAL A 227 2.30 9.73 -1.11
CA VAL A 227 2.51 10.28 -2.46
C VAL A 227 2.80 9.20 -3.52
N GLY A 228 3.03 7.95 -3.11
CA GLY A 228 3.16 6.82 -4.04
C GLY A 228 4.53 6.69 -4.73
N VAL A 229 5.45 7.64 -4.57
CA VAL A 229 6.80 7.58 -5.14
C VAL A 229 7.70 6.64 -4.31
N PRO A 230 8.25 5.57 -4.91
CA PRO A 230 9.09 4.59 -4.22
C PRO A 230 10.55 5.03 -4.17
N ALA A 231 11.23 4.71 -3.07
CA ALA A 231 12.65 5.02 -2.85
C ALA A 231 13.59 4.48 -3.95
N ILE A 232 13.24 3.35 -4.56
CA ILE A 232 14.03 2.75 -5.65
C ILE A 232 14.10 3.65 -6.88
N VAL A 233 13.02 4.36 -7.22
CA VAL A 233 12.96 5.25 -8.39
C VAL A 233 13.82 6.48 -8.15
N LEU A 234 13.65 7.13 -6.99
CA LEU A 234 14.44 8.29 -6.60
C LEU A 234 15.94 7.99 -6.55
N LYS A 235 16.31 6.81 -6.07
CA LYS A 235 17.72 6.38 -5.99
C LYS A 235 18.31 6.04 -7.35
N ALA A 236 17.54 5.39 -8.23
CA ALA A 236 18.00 4.97 -9.55
C ALA A 236 18.20 6.14 -10.53
N CYS A 237 17.50 7.25 -10.30
CA CYS A 237 17.53 8.47 -11.12
C CYS A 237 18.09 9.69 -10.36
N ALA A 238 18.78 9.46 -9.24
CA ALA A 238 19.27 10.54 -8.38
C ALA A 238 20.18 11.56 -9.10
N PRO A 239 21.08 11.15 -10.03
CA PRO A 239 21.92 12.11 -10.75
C PRO A 239 21.10 13.08 -11.62
N GLU A 240 20.08 12.58 -12.31
CA GLU A 240 19.28 13.34 -13.27
C GLU A 240 18.32 14.29 -12.56
N LEU A 241 17.73 13.85 -11.44
CA LEU A 241 16.82 14.67 -10.62
C LEU A 241 17.49 15.90 -9.98
N ILE A 242 18.82 15.95 -9.95
CA ILE A 242 19.59 17.03 -9.30
C ILE A 242 20.21 17.99 -10.31
N ARG A 243 20.49 17.50 -11.53
CA ARG A 243 21.36 18.20 -12.47
C ARG A 243 20.76 19.49 -13.04
N ASP A 244 19.43 19.63 -13.02
CA ASP A 244 18.74 20.76 -13.66
C ASP A 244 18.10 21.76 -12.67
N ASN A 245 18.20 21.51 -11.35
CA ASN A 245 17.73 22.45 -10.33
C ASN A 245 18.65 23.67 -10.11
N SER A 246 19.74 23.78 -10.87
CA SER A 246 20.81 24.77 -10.64
C SER A 246 20.96 25.82 -11.75
N ARG A 247 20.01 25.95 -12.67
CA ARG A 247 19.95 27.11 -13.58
C ARG A 247 19.07 28.26 -13.06
N GLY A 248 18.38 28.06 -11.94
CA GLY A 248 17.76 29.12 -11.14
C GLY A 248 18.56 29.33 -9.86
N GLU A 249 18.59 30.57 -9.36
CA GLU A 249 19.23 30.98 -8.12
C GLU A 249 18.99 30.03 -6.94
N PRO A 250 19.90 29.98 -5.94
CA PRO A 250 19.64 29.26 -4.71
C PRO A 250 18.33 29.77 -4.09
N ALA A 251 17.35 28.88 -3.93
CA ALA A 251 16.10 29.16 -3.25
C ALA A 251 16.39 29.60 -1.81
N SER A 252 16.47 30.91 -1.60
CA SER A 252 16.50 31.52 -0.29
C SER A 252 15.10 31.38 0.31
N LEU A 253 14.90 30.37 1.15
CA LEU A 253 13.77 30.30 2.05
C LEU A 253 13.87 31.49 3.03
N ARG A 254 13.30 32.63 2.63
CA ARG A 254 13.00 33.71 3.58
C ARG A 254 11.88 33.22 4.47
N ALA A 255 12.18 33.05 5.75
CA ALA A 255 11.17 32.94 6.77
C ALA A 255 10.46 34.31 6.87
N ASP A 256 9.42 34.50 6.07
CA ASP A 256 8.61 35.70 6.15
C ASP A 256 7.78 35.61 7.44
N GLY A 257 8.15 36.45 8.41
CA GLY A 257 7.37 36.68 9.62
C GLY A 257 6.08 37.39 9.23
N GLY A 258 5.08 36.60 8.81
CA GLY A 258 3.75 37.07 8.46
C GLY A 258 3.08 37.78 9.63
N ARG A 259 3.14 39.11 9.62
CA ARG A 259 2.32 39.99 10.44
C ARG A 259 0.87 39.82 9.99
N ALA A 260 0.07 39.15 10.81
CA ALA A 260 -1.36 39.01 10.58
C ALA A 260 -2.02 40.41 10.59
N HIS A 261 -2.36 40.93 9.41
CA HIS A 261 -3.31 42.01 9.27
C HIS A 261 -4.72 41.43 9.44
N SER A 262 -5.30 41.69 10.60
CA SER A 262 -6.71 41.47 10.91
C SER A 262 -7.58 42.32 9.99
N ALA A 263 -8.45 41.69 9.21
CA ALA A 263 -9.59 42.32 8.56
C ALA A 263 -10.89 41.90 9.27
N PRO A 264 -11.85 42.81 9.51
CA PRO A 264 -12.96 42.57 10.42
C PRO A 264 -14.14 41.85 9.75
N ALA A 265 -14.89 41.14 10.61
CA ALA A 265 -16.09 40.39 10.29
C ALA A 265 -17.21 41.26 9.67
N GLY A 266 -17.60 40.93 8.45
CA GLY A 266 -18.83 41.42 7.81
C GLY A 266 -19.99 40.46 8.08
N ARG A 267 -20.97 40.92 8.86
CA ARG A 267 -22.28 40.27 9.05
C ARG A 267 -23.03 40.19 7.71
N GLY A 268 -23.50 39.00 7.33
CA GLY A 268 -24.44 38.78 6.23
C GLY A 268 -25.59 37.87 6.66
N ARG A 269 -26.80 38.41 6.66
CA ARG A 269 -28.05 37.81 7.12
C ARG A 269 -28.52 36.63 6.26
N LEU A 270 -29.25 35.75 6.94
CA LEU A 270 -30.26 34.78 6.48
C LEU A 270 -31.02 35.18 5.20
N HIS A 271 -31.19 34.22 4.29
CA HIS A 271 -32.46 34.00 3.58
C HIS A 271 -32.68 32.51 3.31
N ALA A 272 -33.79 32.00 3.85
CA ALA A 272 -34.36 30.70 3.54
C ALA A 272 -35.31 30.81 2.34
N GLY A 273 -35.41 29.76 1.52
CA GLY A 273 -36.51 29.56 0.57
C GLY A 273 -36.38 28.27 -0.26
N PRO A 274 -37.47 27.55 -0.58
CA PRO A 274 -37.45 26.08 -0.73
C PRO A 274 -37.83 25.56 -2.13
N ALA A 275 -37.49 24.30 -2.44
CA ALA A 275 -38.16 23.32 -3.32
C ALA A 275 -37.17 22.15 -3.57
N GLY A 276 -37.50 20.85 -3.64
CA GLY A 276 -38.76 20.16 -3.82
C GLY A 276 -38.59 19.07 -4.88
N ARG A 277 -38.76 17.79 -4.46
CA ARG A 277 -39.13 16.57 -5.22
C ARG A 277 -38.04 15.76 -5.97
N GLY A 278 -38.10 14.44 -5.78
CA GLY A 278 -37.85 13.46 -6.86
C GLY A 278 -36.93 12.25 -6.57
N ARG A 279 -37.46 11.19 -5.95
CA ARG A 279 -36.97 9.78 -6.02
C ARG A 279 -37.05 9.24 -7.47
N PRO A 280 -36.43 8.09 -7.91
CA PRO A 280 -36.41 6.76 -7.22
C PRO A 280 -35.12 5.91 -7.35
N VAL A 281 -34.79 5.08 -6.34
CA VAL A 281 -34.98 3.61 -6.24
C VAL A 281 -34.44 2.79 -7.43
N CYS A 282 -33.39 2.00 -7.18
CA CYS A 282 -33.07 0.78 -7.93
C CYS A 282 -32.88 -0.38 -6.95
N ARG A 283 -33.82 -1.34 -7.02
CA ARG A 283 -33.74 -2.70 -6.46
C ARG A 283 -32.93 -3.55 -7.43
N VAL A 284 -31.98 -4.34 -6.94
CA VAL A 284 -31.42 -5.47 -7.69
C VAL A 284 -31.69 -6.73 -6.88
N ARG A 285 -32.21 -7.74 -7.60
CA ARG A 285 -32.56 -9.09 -7.14
C ARG A 285 -31.33 -9.93 -6.85
#